data_AF-A0A958K9U0-F1
#
_entry.id   AF-A0A958K9U0-F1
#
_cell.length_a   1.000
_cell.length_b   1.000
_cell.length_c   1.000
_cell.angle_alpha   90.00
_cell.angle_beta   90.00
_cell.angle_gamma   90.00
#
_symmetry.space_group_name_H-M   'P 1'
#
loop_
_entity.id
_entity.type
_entity.pdbx_description
1 polymer ?
#
loop_
_entity_poly.entity_id
_entity_poly.type
_entity_poly.pdbx_seq_one_letter_code
_entity_poly.pdbx_strand_id
1 'polypeptide(L)'
;MAGEQHKVAGRYAKALVTALEPSELESMRADLDAMSKAWVEMEELRAVCLNPSFGSEFKKSILSDVSAKIRSKDKTLANLLLVLVDNRRLSSIPLVAEAFSKMVDEIR
;
A
#
# COMPACT_ATOMS: atom_id res chain seq x y z
N MET A 1 11.01 11.24 -13.73
CA MET A 1 10.27 9.98 -13.46
C MET A 1 9.51 9.97 -12.10
N ALA A 2 9.67 10.95 -11.21
CA ALA A 2 8.97 10.96 -9.90
C ALA A 2 7.48 11.40 -9.95
N GLY A 3 7.10 12.24 -10.93
CA GLY A 3 5.73 12.77 -11.04
C GLY A 3 4.68 11.74 -11.48
N GLU A 4 5.08 10.67 -12.15
CA GLU A 4 4.15 9.62 -12.60
C GLU A 4 3.68 8.74 -11.43
N GLN A 5 4.60 8.40 -10.52
CA GLN A 5 4.28 7.62 -9.33
C GLN A 5 3.33 8.37 -8.38
N HIS A 6 3.47 9.69 -8.25
CA HIS A 6 2.55 10.54 -7.48
C HIS A 6 1.14 10.57 -8.08
N LYS A 7 1.03 10.71 -9.40
CA LYS A 7 -0.28 10.66 -10.09
C LYS A 7 -0.97 9.31 -9.90
N VAL A 8 -0.21 8.23 -9.99
CA VAL A 8 -0.74 6.88 -9.79
C VAL A 8 -1.13 6.64 -8.33
N ALA A 9 -0.29 7.06 -7.39
CA ALA A 9 -0.57 6.96 -5.96
C ALA A 9 -1.88 7.68 -5.60
N GLY A 10 -2.07 8.90 -6.11
CA GLY A 10 -3.32 9.65 -5.93
C GLY A 10 -4.56 8.94 -6.49
N ARG A 11 -4.43 8.22 -7.62
CA ARG A 11 -5.56 7.42 -8.16
C ARG A 11 -5.93 6.26 -7.24
N TYR A 12 -4.94 5.54 -6.71
CA TYR A 12 -5.19 4.46 -5.77
C TYR A 12 -5.74 4.97 -4.44
N ALA A 13 -5.17 6.05 -3.89
CA ALA A 13 -5.68 6.68 -2.67
C ALA A 13 -7.14 7.10 -2.83
N LYS A 14 -7.49 7.78 -3.94
CA LYS A 14 -8.87 8.16 -4.23
C LYS A 14 -9.80 6.95 -4.35
N ALA A 15 -9.36 5.88 -5.00
CA ALA A 15 -10.13 4.66 -5.12
C ALA A 15 -10.41 4.01 -3.75
N LEU A 16 -9.42 3.98 -2.85
CA LEU A 16 -9.59 3.48 -1.48
C LEU A 16 -10.58 4.33 -0.69
N VAL A 17 -10.42 5.66 -0.72
CA VAL A 17 -11.34 6.59 -0.04
C VAL A 17 -12.77 6.44 -0.55
N THR A 18 -12.95 6.17 -1.85
CA THR A 18 -14.29 5.98 -2.44
C THR A 18 -14.87 4.60 -2.14
N ALA A 19 -14.01 3.60 -1.91
CA ALA A 19 -14.42 2.22 -1.66
C ALA A 19 -14.71 1.92 -0.18
N LEU A 20 -14.18 2.74 0.73
CA LEU A 20 -14.28 2.56 2.18
C LEU A 20 -15.35 3.46 2.79
N GLU A 21 -15.95 2.99 3.87
CA GLU A 21 -16.87 3.81 4.68
C GLU A 21 -16.09 4.81 5.56
N PRO A 22 -16.70 5.95 5.96
CA PRO A 22 -16.04 6.94 6.82
C PRO A 22 -15.46 6.37 8.12
N SER A 23 -16.11 5.35 8.70
CA SER A 23 -15.62 4.66 9.91
C SER A 23 -14.37 3.79 9.68
N GLU A 24 -14.09 3.42 8.44
CA GLU A 24 -12.97 2.55 8.07
C GLU A 24 -11.73 3.34 7.65
N LEU A 25 -11.90 4.62 7.27
CA LEU A 25 -10.82 5.49 6.79
C LEU A 25 -9.66 5.58 7.78
N GLU A 26 -9.92 5.77 9.07
CA GLU A 26 -8.85 5.87 10.09
C GLU A 26 -8.14 4.53 10.32
N SER A 27 -8.88 3.42 10.27
CA SER A 27 -8.27 2.08 10.37
C SER A 27 -7.37 1.82 9.16
N MET A 28 -7.85 2.13 7.96
CA MET A 28 -7.07 1.98 6.73
C MET A 28 -5.86 2.90 6.70
N ARG A 29 -5.99 4.13 7.22
CA ARG A 29 -4.87 5.07 7.34
C ARG A 29 -3.77 4.48 8.21
N ALA A 30 -4.11 3.95 9.38
CA ALA A 30 -3.17 3.32 10.29
C ALA A 30 -2.50 2.09 9.64
N ASP A 31 -3.28 1.26 8.94
CA ASP A 31 -2.79 0.08 8.24
C ASP A 31 -1.80 0.44 7.11
N LEU A 32 -2.11 1.47 6.31
CA LEU A 32 -1.25 1.97 5.25
C LEU A 32 0.02 2.62 5.80
N ASP A 33 -0.07 3.36 6.89
CA ASP A 33 1.10 3.97 7.54
C ASP A 33 2.03 2.89 8.12
N ALA A 34 1.48 1.87 8.77
CA ALA A 34 2.25 0.72 9.25
C ALA A 34 2.93 -0.03 8.09
N MET A 35 2.23 -0.22 6.97
CA MET A 35 2.78 -0.87 5.78
C MET A 35 3.87 -0.01 5.12
N SER A 36 3.68 1.30 5.05
CA SER A 36 4.67 2.26 4.55
C SER A 36 5.94 2.23 5.40
N LYS A 37 5.79 2.26 6.73
CA LYS A 37 6.91 2.13 7.67
C LYS A 37 7.65 0.81 7.50
N ALA A 38 6.93 -0.31 7.46
CA ALA A 38 7.54 -1.62 7.20
C ALA A 38 8.31 -1.63 5.86
N TRP A 39 7.73 -1.02 4.82
CA TRP A 39 8.39 -0.89 3.51
C TRP A 39 9.65 -0.03 3.58
N VAL A 40 9.69 1.04 4.37
CA VAL A 40 10.83 1.96 4.49
C VAL A 40 11.91 1.44 5.46
N GLU A 41 11.53 0.74 6.52
CA GLU A 41 12.45 0.20 7.52
C GLU A 41 13.07 -1.13 7.07
N MET A 42 12.33 -1.97 6.35
CA MET A 42 12.80 -3.28 5.91
C MET A 42 13.44 -3.19 4.51
N GLU A 43 14.74 -2.95 4.46
CA GLU A 43 15.48 -2.91 3.19
C GLU A 43 15.43 -4.25 2.43
N GLU A 44 15.51 -5.38 3.16
CA GLU A 44 15.41 -6.72 2.57
C GLU A 44 14.07 -6.94 1.87
N LEU A 45 12.97 -6.45 2.46
CA LEU A 45 11.63 -6.52 1.84
C LEU A 45 11.62 -5.78 0.50
N ARG A 46 12.17 -4.57 0.45
CA ARG A 46 12.28 -3.81 -0.80
C ARG A 46 13.18 -4.52 -1.81
N ALA A 47 14.32 -5.03 -1.37
CA ALA A 47 15.27 -5.72 -2.24
C ALA A 47 14.60 -6.92 -2.94
N VAL A 48 13.84 -7.73 -2.20
CA VAL A 48 13.09 -8.87 -2.76
C VAL A 48 11.94 -8.41 -3.66
N CYS A 49 11.15 -7.45 -3.21
CA CYS A 49 9.97 -6.99 -3.95
C CYS A 49 10.31 -6.25 -5.25
N LEU A 50 11.40 -5.48 -5.26
CA LEU A 50 11.88 -4.74 -6.44
C LEU A 50 12.74 -5.61 -7.36
N ASN A 51 13.28 -6.72 -6.88
CA ASN A 51 14.08 -7.63 -7.71
C ASN A 51 13.17 -8.39 -8.71
N PRO A 52 13.44 -8.29 -10.02
CA PRO A 52 12.63 -8.91 -11.07
C PRO A 52 12.78 -10.44 -11.13
N SER A 53 13.82 -11.01 -10.51
CA SER A 53 14.07 -12.45 -10.48
C SER A 53 13.06 -13.22 -9.62
N PHE A 54 12.38 -12.53 -8.69
CA PHE A 54 11.31 -13.14 -7.91
C PHE A 54 9.96 -13.04 -8.62
N GLY A 55 9.26 -14.17 -8.72
CA GLY A 55 7.91 -14.26 -9.26
C GLY A 55 6.89 -13.45 -8.46
N SER A 56 5.78 -13.08 -9.10
CA SER A 56 4.69 -12.34 -8.47
C SER A 56 4.07 -13.11 -7.29
N GLU A 57 3.92 -14.43 -7.40
CA GLU A 57 3.38 -15.28 -6.33
C GLU A 57 4.22 -15.23 -5.04
N PHE A 58 5.54 -15.28 -5.17
CA PHE A 58 6.46 -15.16 -4.02
C PHE A 58 6.33 -13.79 -3.35
N LYS A 59 6.25 -12.72 -4.14
CA LYS A 59 6.05 -11.35 -3.63
C LYS A 59 4.69 -11.22 -2.91
N LYS A 60 3.64 -11.81 -3.48
CA LYS A 60 2.29 -11.83 -2.87
C LYS A 60 2.30 -12.55 -1.52
N SER A 61 3.02 -13.67 -1.41
CA SER A 61 3.17 -14.39 -0.13
C SER A 61 3.82 -13.52 0.95
N ILE A 62 4.95 -12.88 0.64
CA ILE A 62 5.66 -12.03 1.60
C ILE A 62 4.78 -10.86 2.04
N LEU A 63 4.12 -10.19 1.09
CA LEU A 63 3.25 -9.06 1.40
C LEU A 63 2.02 -9.48 2.21
N SER A 64 1.49 -10.67 1.95
CA SER A 64 0.43 -11.26 2.76
C SER A 64 0.89 -11.46 4.21
N ASP A 65 2.08 -12.03 4.42
CA ASP A 65 2.64 -12.24 5.75
C ASP A 65 2.88 -10.93 6.51
N VAL A 66 3.36 -9.90 5.82
CA VAL A 66 3.54 -8.55 6.39
C VAL A 66 2.19 -7.94 6.76
N SER A 67 1.20 -8.01 5.85
CA SER A 67 -0.15 -7.47 6.09
C SER A 67 -0.86 -8.18 7.26
N ALA A 68 -0.64 -9.48 7.42
CA ALA A 68 -1.18 -10.25 8.53
C ALA A 68 -0.60 -9.80 9.87
N LYS A 69 0.69 -9.42 9.91
CA LYS A 69 1.34 -8.89 11.12
C LYS A 69 0.84 -7.50 11.51
N ILE A 70 0.42 -6.69 10.53
CA ILE A 70 -0.16 -5.37 10.77
C ILE A 70 -1.55 -5.48 11.45
N ARG A 71 -2.14 -6.68 11.53
CA ARG A 71 -3.51 -6.94 12.03
C ARG A 71 -4.54 -6.08 11.32
N SER A 72 -4.33 -5.86 10.01
CA SER A 72 -5.30 -5.16 9.18
C SER A 72 -6.63 -5.91 9.27
N LYS A 73 -7.66 -5.26 9.81
CA LYS A 73 -8.96 -5.88 10.09
C LYS A 73 -9.72 -6.23 8.81
N ASP A 74 -9.29 -5.67 7.68
CA ASP A 74 -9.97 -5.73 6.40
C ASP A 74 -9.05 -6.25 5.28
N LYS A 75 -9.64 -6.99 4.34
CA LYS A 75 -8.97 -7.53 3.14
C LYS A 75 -8.55 -6.42 2.17
N THR A 76 -9.03 -5.19 2.35
CA THR A 76 -8.75 -4.06 1.46
C THR A 76 -7.26 -3.74 1.34
N LEU A 77 -6.49 -3.77 2.44
CA LEU A 77 -5.03 -3.57 2.38
C LEU A 77 -4.35 -4.67 1.55
N ALA A 78 -4.69 -5.93 1.82
CA ALA A 78 -4.13 -7.06 1.08
C ALA A 78 -4.45 -6.96 -0.42
N ASN A 79 -5.71 -6.65 -0.77
CA ASN A 79 -6.13 -6.46 -2.15
C ASN A 79 -5.37 -5.35 -2.86
N LEU A 80 -5.15 -4.21 -2.19
CA LEU A 80 -4.33 -3.13 -2.73
C LEU A 80 -2.90 -3.61 -3.02
N LEU A 81 -2.28 -4.33 -2.08
CA LEU A 81 -0.93 -4.87 -2.26
C LEU A 81 -0.87 -5.82 -3.47
N LEU A 82 -1.86 -6.70 -3.64
CA LEU A 82 -1.94 -7.59 -4.81
C LEU A 82 -1.98 -6.79 -6.12
N VAL A 83 -2.82 -5.75 -6.19
CA VAL A 83 -2.90 -4.87 -7.37
C VAL A 83 -1.57 -4.16 -7.63
N LEU A 84 -0.87 -3.71 -6.58
CA LEU A 84 0.44 -3.09 -6.73
C LEU A 84 1.52 -4.09 -7.19
N VAL A 85 1.49 -5.35 -6.75
CA VAL A 85 2.38 -6.41 -7.26
C VAL A 85 2.15 -6.62 -8.75
N ASP A 86 0.89 -6.80 -9.16
CA ASP A 86 0.53 -7.14 -10.53
C ASP A 86 0.91 -6.01 -11.51
N ASN A 87 0.84 -4.76 -11.05
CA ASN A 87 1.26 -3.61 -11.83
C ASN A 87 2.77 -3.30 -11.73
N ARG A 88 3.55 -4.06 -10.95
CA ARG A 88 4.97 -3.77 -10.61
C ARG A 88 5.17 -2.39 -9.98
N ARG A 89 4.22 -1.94 -9.15
CA ARG A 89 4.16 -0.60 -8.53
C ARG A 89 4.38 -0.63 -7.02
N LEU A 90 5.10 -1.62 -6.50
CA LEU A 90 5.35 -1.72 -5.07
C LEU A 90 6.16 -0.54 -4.51
N SER A 91 6.98 0.11 -5.33
CA SER A 91 7.70 1.32 -4.92
C SER A 91 6.78 2.49 -4.58
N SER A 92 5.52 2.49 -5.03
CA SER A 92 4.57 3.56 -4.73
C SER A 92 3.83 3.38 -3.40
N ILE A 93 4.09 2.32 -2.62
CA ILE A 93 3.43 2.09 -1.32
C ILE A 93 3.51 3.34 -0.41
N PRO A 94 4.68 3.97 -0.19
CA PRO A 94 4.75 5.14 0.69
C PRO A 94 3.97 6.33 0.15
N LEU A 95 3.99 6.54 -1.17
CA LEU A 95 3.26 7.63 -1.83
C LEU A 95 1.74 7.42 -1.75
N VAL A 96 1.26 6.17 -1.81
CA VAL A 96 -0.16 5.85 -1.64
C VAL A 96 -0.58 6.13 -0.19
N ALA A 97 0.22 5.74 0.79
CA ALA A 97 -0.06 6.02 2.20
C ALA A 97 -0.13 7.54 2.48
N GLU A 98 0.82 8.31 1.96
CA GLU A 98 0.84 9.78 2.06
C GLU A 98 -0.40 10.40 1.40
N ALA A 99 -0.69 10.04 0.15
CA ALA A 99 -1.82 10.56 -0.59
C ALA A 99 -3.16 10.21 0.07
N PHE A 100 -3.28 8.99 0.62
CA PHE A 100 -4.48 8.56 1.33
C PHE A 100 -4.66 9.34 2.62
N SER A 101 -3.61 9.47 3.44
CA SER A 101 -3.66 10.26 4.68
C SER A 101 -4.10 11.70 4.37
N LYS A 102 -3.54 12.32 3.34
CA LYS A 102 -3.91 13.67 2.93
C LYS A 102 -5.38 13.79 2.53
N MET A 103 -5.90 12.85 1.76
CA MET A 103 -7.32 12.85 1.37
C MET A 103 -8.25 12.64 2.55
N VAL A 104 -7.90 11.76 3.49
CA VAL A 104 -8.69 11.54 4.72
C VAL A 104 -8.70 12.80 5.57
N ASP A 105 -7.55 13.47 5.72
CA ASP A 105 -7.45 14.73 6.45
C ASP A 105 -8.27 15.86 5.77
N GLU A 106 -8.40 15.87 4.43
CA GLU A 106 -9.22 16.85 3.68
C GLU A 106 -10.74 16.59 3.76
N ILE A 107 -11.17 15.36 4.03
CA ILE A 107 -12.60 14.98 4.13
C ILE A 107 -13.18 15.31 5.52
N ARG A 108 -12.30 15.42 6.51
CA ARG A 108 -12.64 15.73 7.90
C ARG A 108 -12.93 17.22 8.11
#